data_AF-A0A372NDT0-F1
#
_entry.id   AF-A0A372NDT0-F1
#
_cell.length_a   1.000
_cell.length_b   1.000
_cell.length_c   1.000
_cell.angle_alpha   90.00
_cell.angle_beta   90.00
_cell.angle_gamma   90.00
#
_symmetry.space_group_name_H-M   'P 1'
#
loop_
_entity.id
_entity.type
_entity.pdbx_description
1 polymer ?
#
loop_
_entity_poly.entity_id
_entity_poly.type
_entity_poly.pdbx_seq_one_letter_code
_entity_poly.pdbx_strand_id
1 'polypeptide(L)'
;MEQKRIQPLARDAMAYVLAGGRGSRLKELTDRRAKPAVHFGGKARIIDFALSNALNSGIRRIGVATQYKAHSLIRHMQRGWNFFRPERNESFDILPASQRVSETQWYEGTADAVYQNIDIIEDYGVEYMVILAGDHIYKMDYELMLQQHVDSGAQVTIGCLEVPRMEATGFGVMHVDDKDQIIAFVEKPADPPGIPGNPDFALASMGIYVFHTKFLMDLLRRDAADPTSSRDFGKDIIPYIVQNGKAVAHRFNASCVRSNFEREAYWRDVGTIDAYWQANIDLTHITPELDIYDSSWPIWTFAEIKPPAKFVHDDENRRGSAISSLVSGDCIISGASLNRSMLFTGVRANSYSRLEGAVVLPNVMIGRHANLKNVVIDSRVVIPEGLVVGEDPELDARRFRRSENGICLITQPMIDKLEL
;
A
#
# COMPACT_ATOMS: atom_id res chain seq x y z
N MET A 1 23.23 -10.31 -34.48
CA MET A 1 22.12 -11.09 -33.90
C MET A 1 22.42 -11.24 -32.42
N GLU A 2 21.92 -10.33 -31.58
CA GLU A 2 21.97 -10.53 -30.13
C GLU A 2 21.09 -11.74 -29.79
N GLN A 3 21.64 -12.70 -29.04
CA GLN A 3 20.89 -13.84 -28.55
C GLN A 3 19.78 -13.32 -27.64
N LYS A 4 18.53 -13.42 -28.09
CA LYS A 4 17.36 -13.08 -27.26
C LYS A 4 17.41 -13.96 -26.01
N ARG A 5 17.56 -13.34 -24.83
CA ARG A 5 17.62 -14.05 -23.54
C ARG A 5 16.34 -14.88 -23.39
N ILE A 6 16.47 -16.20 -23.26
CA ILE A 6 15.33 -17.13 -23.14
C ILE A 6 14.83 -17.20 -21.68
N GLN A 7 15.67 -16.81 -20.72
CA GLN A 7 15.36 -16.87 -19.30
C GLN A 7 14.64 -15.60 -18.83
N PRO A 8 13.67 -15.72 -17.89
CA PRO A 8 12.96 -14.57 -17.34
C PRO A 8 13.90 -13.65 -16.57
N LEU A 9 13.74 -12.33 -16.75
CA LEU A 9 14.61 -11.30 -16.19
C LEU A 9 14.47 -11.18 -14.67
N ALA A 10 13.30 -11.52 -14.13
CA ALA A 10 13.04 -11.51 -12.69
C ALA A 10 14.01 -12.37 -11.86
N ARG A 11 14.66 -13.38 -12.46
CA ARG A 11 15.68 -14.19 -11.78
C ARG A 11 16.92 -13.39 -11.39
N ASP A 12 17.23 -12.37 -12.17
CA ASP A 12 18.41 -11.52 -12.01
C ASP A 12 18.05 -10.15 -11.42
N ALA A 13 16.82 -10.02 -10.92
CA ALA A 13 16.29 -8.80 -10.33
C ALA A 13 16.23 -8.85 -8.81
N MET A 14 16.35 -7.69 -8.17
CA MET A 14 16.00 -7.46 -6.77
C MET A 14 14.87 -6.43 -6.69
N ALA A 15 13.82 -6.76 -5.94
CA ALA A 15 12.79 -5.80 -5.57
C ALA A 15 13.24 -5.03 -4.33
N TYR A 16 13.21 -3.71 -4.37
CA TYR A 16 13.56 -2.84 -3.25
C TYR A 16 12.37 -1.99 -2.85
N VAL A 17 11.72 -2.36 -1.76
CA VAL A 17 10.47 -1.74 -1.30
C VAL A 17 10.78 -0.61 -0.32
N LEU A 18 10.40 0.60 -0.72
CA LEU A 18 10.45 1.80 0.10
C LEU A 18 9.22 1.83 1.03
N ALA A 19 9.41 1.40 2.28
CA ALA A 19 8.36 1.27 3.28
C ALA A 19 8.46 2.32 4.41
N GLY A 20 9.03 3.50 4.09
CA GLY A 20 9.18 4.64 5.01
C GLY A 20 7.96 5.57 5.09
N GLY A 21 6.91 5.32 4.30
CA GLY A 21 5.74 6.21 4.17
C GLY A 21 5.09 6.54 5.52
N ARG A 22 5.15 7.83 5.92
CA ARG A 22 4.53 8.30 7.18
C ARG A 22 3.01 8.22 7.16
N GLY A 23 2.38 8.43 6.00
CA GLY A 23 0.92 8.44 5.86
C GLY A 23 0.23 9.53 6.67
N SER A 24 0.81 10.72 6.80
CA SER A 24 0.32 11.80 7.68
C SER A 24 -1.16 12.20 7.46
N ARG A 25 -1.67 12.05 6.24
CA ARG A 25 -3.08 12.28 5.88
C ARG A 25 -4.05 11.21 6.44
N LEU A 26 -3.55 10.06 6.88
CA LEU A 26 -4.28 9.04 7.65
C LEU A 26 -4.34 9.34 9.15
N LYS A 27 -3.77 10.46 9.59
CA LYS A 27 -3.91 10.98 10.96
C LYS A 27 -3.60 9.90 12.01
N GLU A 28 -4.48 9.73 13.00
CA GLU A 28 -4.30 8.85 14.14
C GLU A 28 -4.17 7.36 13.74
N LEU A 29 -4.61 6.96 12.54
CA LEU A 29 -4.43 5.60 12.02
C LEU A 29 -2.95 5.25 11.80
N THR A 30 -2.07 6.24 11.68
CA THR A 30 -0.62 6.09 11.52
C THR A 30 0.17 6.68 12.69
N ASP A 31 -0.49 6.98 13.82
CA ASP A 31 0.18 7.53 15.00
C ASP A 31 1.17 6.56 15.64
N ARG A 32 0.93 5.25 15.50
CA ARG A 32 1.73 4.19 16.14
C ARG A 32 2.21 3.11 15.16
N ARG A 33 2.01 3.31 13.86
CA ARG A 33 2.39 2.38 12.78
C ARG A 33 2.69 3.16 11.51
N ALA A 34 3.60 2.66 10.67
CA ALA A 34 3.86 3.20 9.34
C ALA A 34 2.66 2.91 8.40
N LYS A 35 2.48 3.70 7.33
CA LYS A 35 1.41 3.47 6.33
C LYS A 35 1.45 2.05 5.73
N PRO A 36 2.61 1.50 5.33
CA PRO A 36 2.70 0.11 4.85
C PRO A 36 2.19 -0.95 5.84
N ALA A 37 2.17 -0.64 7.15
CA ALA A 37 1.68 -1.52 8.21
C ALA A 37 0.19 -1.38 8.51
N VAL A 38 -0.53 -0.48 7.83
CA VAL A 38 -1.98 -0.33 7.97
C VAL A 38 -2.66 -1.60 7.44
N HIS A 39 -3.68 -2.07 8.15
CA HIS A 39 -4.43 -3.27 7.79
C HIS A 39 -5.36 -2.99 6.60
N PHE A 40 -5.57 -3.97 5.73
CA PHE A 40 -6.45 -3.84 4.57
C PHE A 40 -7.13 -5.18 4.25
N GLY A 41 -8.38 -5.14 3.78
CA GLY A 41 -9.07 -6.30 3.21
C GLY A 41 -9.32 -7.44 4.21
N GLY A 42 -9.50 -7.13 5.49
CA GLY A 42 -9.83 -8.10 6.56
C GLY A 42 -8.65 -8.91 7.12
N LYS A 43 -7.59 -9.15 6.34
CA LYS A 43 -6.44 -9.98 6.78
C LYS A 43 -5.07 -9.36 6.54
N ALA A 44 -4.86 -8.75 5.38
CA ALA A 44 -3.55 -8.30 4.94
C ALA A 44 -3.16 -6.93 5.52
N ARG A 45 -1.95 -6.49 5.19
CA ARG A 45 -1.49 -5.11 5.31
C ARG A 45 -1.13 -4.55 3.94
N ILE A 46 -1.07 -3.23 3.81
CA ILE A 46 -0.80 -2.58 2.52
C ILE A 46 0.51 -3.09 1.88
N ILE A 47 1.58 -3.27 2.66
CA ILE A 47 2.87 -3.74 2.14
C ILE A 47 2.80 -5.11 1.44
N ASP A 48 1.84 -5.95 1.84
CA ASP A 48 1.74 -7.32 1.33
C ASP A 48 1.44 -7.35 -0.17
N PHE A 49 0.84 -6.30 -0.74
CA PHE A 49 0.59 -6.20 -2.18
C PHE A 49 1.88 -6.07 -2.97
N ALA A 50 2.76 -5.12 -2.61
CA ALA A 50 4.04 -4.93 -3.28
C ALA A 50 4.96 -6.17 -3.16
N LEU A 51 4.98 -6.79 -1.97
CA LEU A 51 5.76 -8.00 -1.71
C LEU A 51 5.23 -9.22 -2.47
N SER A 52 3.91 -9.38 -2.52
CA SER A 52 3.28 -10.48 -3.28
C SER A 52 3.45 -10.29 -4.77
N ASN A 53 3.36 -9.06 -5.28
CA ASN A 53 3.67 -8.77 -6.68
C ASN A 53 5.11 -9.17 -7.02
N ALA A 54 6.08 -8.83 -6.17
CA ALA A 54 7.47 -9.22 -6.39
C ALA A 54 7.64 -10.75 -6.41
N LEU A 55 7.06 -11.44 -5.42
CA LEU A 55 7.11 -12.90 -5.33
C LEU A 55 6.45 -13.58 -6.53
N ASN A 56 5.25 -13.15 -6.91
CA ASN A 56 4.45 -13.72 -8.00
C ASN A 56 5.07 -13.42 -9.38
N SER A 57 5.73 -12.27 -9.54
CA SER A 57 6.53 -11.95 -10.75
C SER A 57 7.82 -12.77 -10.85
N GLY A 58 8.12 -13.60 -9.84
CA GLY A 58 9.30 -14.46 -9.83
C GLY A 58 10.57 -13.83 -9.28
N ILE A 59 10.50 -12.62 -8.71
CA ILE A 59 11.64 -11.94 -8.07
C ILE A 59 11.96 -12.63 -6.74
N ARG A 60 13.19 -13.14 -6.60
CA ARG A 60 13.61 -13.96 -5.44
C ARG A 60 14.41 -13.21 -4.39
N ARG A 61 14.81 -11.97 -4.66
CA ARG A 61 15.53 -11.11 -3.71
C ARG A 61 14.70 -9.87 -3.44
N ILE A 62 14.35 -9.66 -2.18
CA ILE A 62 13.50 -8.55 -1.75
C ILE A 62 14.18 -7.81 -0.59
N GLY A 63 14.47 -6.53 -0.77
CA GLY A 63 14.87 -5.63 0.30
C GLY A 63 13.71 -4.72 0.70
N VAL A 64 13.54 -4.47 2.00
CA VAL A 64 12.52 -3.54 2.51
C VAL A 64 13.16 -2.48 3.39
N ALA A 65 13.27 -1.26 2.87
CA ALA A 65 13.75 -0.12 3.62
C ALA A 65 12.64 0.45 4.51
N THR A 66 12.84 0.42 5.82
CA THR A 66 11.88 0.96 6.80
C THR A 66 12.46 2.15 7.54
N GLN A 67 11.60 3.08 7.95
CA GLN A 67 12.04 4.31 8.62
C GLN A 67 11.17 4.55 9.87
N TYR A 68 10.16 5.41 9.77
CA TYR A 68 9.39 5.88 10.92
C TYR A 68 8.40 4.82 11.45
N LYS A 69 8.28 4.68 12.79
CA LYS A 69 7.27 3.81 13.47
C LYS A 69 7.22 2.37 12.93
N ALA A 70 8.37 1.83 12.54
CA ALA A 70 8.48 0.57 11.82
C ALA A 70 8.33 -0.70 12.68
N HIS A 71 8.27 -0.61 14.02
CA HIS A 71 8.25 -1.80 14.89
C HIS A 71 7.15 -2.82 14.52
N SER A 72 5.91 -2.36 14.31
CA SER A 72 4.81 -3.24 13.94
C SER A 72 4.95 -3.79 12.52
N LEU A 73 5.60 -3.06 11.62
CA LEU A 73 5.90 -3.48 10.25
C LEU A 73 6.98 -4.57 10.22
N ILE A 74 8.09 -4.33 10.92
CA ILE A 74 9.20 -5.28 11.06
C ILE A 74 8.69 -6.59 11.65
N ARG A 75 7.91 -6.52 12.73
CA ARG A 75 7.30 -7.72 13.34
C ARG A 75 6.38 -8.48 12.38
N HIS A 76 5.65 -7.78 11.52
CA HIS A 76 4.81 -8.41 10.49
C HIS A 76 5.66 -9.17 9.47
N MET A 77 6.69 -8.53 8.94
CA MET A 77 7.60 -9.15 7.97
C MET A 77 8.36 -10.33 8.56
N GLN A 78 8.87 -10.22 9.78
CA GLN A 78 9.56 -11.33 10.48
C GLN A 78 8.68 -12.58 10.68
N ARG A 79 7.36 -12.40 10.75
CA ARG A 79 6.42 -13.51 10.97
C ARG A 79 5.78 -14.02 9.69
N GLY A 80 5.43 -13.12 8.78
CA GLY A 80 4.75 -13.45 7.53
C GLY A 80 5.69 -13.78 6.38
N TRP A 81 6.83 -13.09 6.28
CA TRP A 81 7.74 -13.13 5.13
C TRP A 81 9.07 -13.82 5.46
N ASN A 82 9.02 -14.91 6.23
CA ASN A 82 10.20 -15.60 6.81
C ASN A 82 10.59 -16.92 6.11
N PHE A 83 10.08 -17.15 4.90
CA PHE A 83 10.21 -18.41 4.17
C PHE A 83 11.32 -18.39 3.10
N PHE A 84 11.98 -17.25 2.87
CA PHE A 84 13.12 -17.13 1.94
C PHE A 84 14.37 -17.81 2.51
N ARG A 85 15.13 -18.47 1.64
CA ARG A 85 16.35 -19.23 2.00
C ARG A 85 17.55 -18.84 1.11
N PRO A 86 18.60 -18.20 1.65
CA PRO A 86 19.76 -17.75 0.87
C PRO A 86 20.40 -18.84 0.01
N GLU A 87 20.47 -20.08 0.50
CA GLU A 87 21.02 -21.23 -0.21
C GLU A 87 20.22 -21.63 -1.47
N ARG A 88 19.02 -21.08 -1.66
CA ARG A 88 18.18 -21.25 -2.85
C ARG A 88 18.20 -20.03 -3.79
N ASN A 89 19.14 -19.10 -3.58
CA ASN A 89 19.16 -17.78 -4.23
C ASN A 89 17.92 -16.94 -3.91
N GLU A 90 17.40 -17.08 -2.69
CA GLU A 90 16.26 -16.33 -2.18
C GLU A 90 16.70 -15.46 -0.99
N SER A 91 16.35 -14.18 -0.98
CA SER A 91 16.63 -13.30 0.16
C SER A 91 15.47 -12.37 0.48
N PHE A 92 15.30 -12.11 1.79
CA PHE A 92 14.35 -11.13 2.31
C PHE A 92 15.06 -10.30 3.38
N ASP A 93 15.50 -9.10 3.01
CA ASP A 93 16.28 -8.22 3.87
C ASP A 93 15.40 -7.12 4.45
N ILE A 94 15.27 -7.10 5.77
CA ILE A 94 14.61 -6.01 6.49
C ILE A 94 15.68 -4.98 6.82
N LEU A 95 15.60 -3.81 6.18
CA LEU A 95 16.59 -2.74 6.24
C LEU A 95 16.02 -1.56 7.03
N PRO A 96 16.04 -1.60 8.37
CA PRO A 96 15.66 -0.44 9.17
C PRO A 96 16.67 0.68 8.97
N ALA A 97 16.17 1.92 8.97
CA ALA A 97 17.00 3.10 9.15
C ALA A 97 17.86 2.87 10.40
N SER A 98 19.15 2.66 10.17
CA SER A 98 20.11 2.17 11.17
C SER A 98 21.36 3.02 11.10
N GLN A 99 22.02 3.10 12.25
CA GLN A 99 23.22 3.87 12.59
C GLN A 99 24.49 3.33 11.91
N ARG A 100 24.45 2.99 10.61
CA ARG A 100 25.63 2.47 9.89
C ARG A 100 26.63 3.57 9.52
N VAL A 101 26.16 4.80 9.27
CA VAL A 101 27.01 5.94 8.90
C VAL A 101 27.10 7.01 10.00
N SER A 102 26.09 7.15 10.87
CA SER A 102 26.12 8.09 12.00
C SER A 102 25.10 7.72 13.10
N GLU A 103 25.40 8.05 14.37
CA GLU A 103 24.54 7.75 15.54
C GLU A 103 23.17 8.46 15.52
N THR A 104 22.99 9.47 14.65
CA THR A 104 21.81 10.37 14.62
C THR A 104 21.04 10.38 13.29
N GLN A 105 21.52 9.73 12.24
CA GLN A 105 20.95 9.87 10.89
C GLN A 105 19.83 8.86 10.60
N TRP A 106 18.67 9.42 10.24
CA TRP A 106 17.61 8.76 9.50
C TRP A 106 17.96 8.78 8.00
N TYR A 107 17.30 7.97 7.17
CA TYR A 107 17.37 8.17 5.73
C TYR A 107 16.96 9.61 5.37
N GLU A 108 17.82 10.32 4.66
CA GLU A 108 17.59 11.71 4.25
C GLU A 108 16.47 11.80 3.21
N GLY A 109 16.27 10.73 2.43
CA GLY A 109 15.19 10.59 1.47
C GLY A 109 15.10 9.16 0.92
N THR A 110 14.24 8.96 -0.08
CA THR A 110 14.02 7.64 -0.68
C THR A 110 15.23 7.09 -1.44
N ALA A 111 16.05 7.96 -2.03
CA ALA A 111 17.29 7.57 -2.70
C ALA A 111 18.39 7.21 -1.69
N ASP A 112 18.52 8.00 -0.61
CA ASP A 112 19.46 7.71 0.48
C ASP A 112 19.16 6.36 1.15
N ALA A 113 17.88 5.97 1.23
CA ALA A 113 17.48 4.65 1.72
C ALA A 113 18.05 3.48 0.91
N VAL A 114 18.35 3.67 -0.37
CA VAL A 114 19.05 2.66 -1.21
C VAL A 114 20.56 2.84 -1.09
N TYR A 115 21.04 4.09 -1.14
CA TYR A 115 22.46 4.43 -1.06
C TYR A 115 23.16 3.86 0.19
N GLN A 116 22.52 3.98 1.35
CA GLN A 116 23.05 3.50 2.63
C GLN A 116 23.18 1.97 2.72
N ASN A 117 22.56 1.23 1.78
CA ASN A 117 22.54 -0.22 1.74
C ASN A 117 23.18 -0.78 0.45
N ILE A 118 23.99 0.01 -0.25
CA ILE A 118 24.68 -0.41 -1.48
C ILE A 118 25.54 -1.65 -1.23
N ASP A 119 26.20 -1.75 -0.08
CA ASP A 119 27.01 -2.90 0.32
C ASP A 119 26.20 -4.21 0.27
N ILE A 120 24.99 -4.20 0.82
CA ILE A 120 24.09 -5.36 0.82
C ILE A 120 23.64 -5.70 -0.60
N ILE A 121 23.34 -4.69 -1.42
CA ILE A 121 22.83 -4.88 -2.78
C ILE A 121 23.93 -5.45 -3.70
N GLU A 122 25.14 -4.90 -3.62
CA GLU A 122 26.28 -5.31 -4.45
C GLU A 122 26.72 -6.74 -4.14
N ASP A 123 26.65 -7.17 -2.87
CA ASP A 123 26.96 -8.54 -2.45
C ASP A 123 26.06 -9.60 -3.13
N TYR A 124 24.85 -9.25 -3.54
CA TYR A 124 23.96 -10.15 -4.26
C TYR A 124 24.26 -10.29 -5.75
N GLY A 125 25.01 -9.36 -6.35
CA GLY A 125 25.35 -9.40 -7.77
C GLY A 125 24.16 -9.39 -8.72
N VAL A 126 23.04 -8.73 -8.35
CA VAL A 126 21.84 -8.64 -9.19
C VAL A 126 22.01 -7.68 -10.36
N GLU A 127 21.40 -8.01 -11.50
CA GLU A 127 21.51 -7.24 -12.74
C GLU A 127 20.50 -6.08 -12.78
N TYR A 128 19.31 -6.28 -12.21
CA TYR A 128 18.22 -5.31 -12.23
C TYR A 128 17.73 -4.96 -10.83
N MET A 129 17.35 -3.69 -10.66
CA MET A 129 16.69 -3.19 -9.45
C MET A 129 15.27 -2.75 -9.80
N VAL A 130 14.30 -3.24 -9.05
CA VAL A 130 12.89 -2.85 -9.13
C VAL A 130 12.53 -2.10 -7.85
N ILE A 131 12.54 -0.77 -7.90
CA ILE A 131 12.20 0.10 -6.78
C ILE A 131 10.68 0.22 -6.69
N LEU A 132 10.12 -0.06 -5.51
CA LEU A 132 8.68 -0.12 -5.28
C LEU A 132 8.25 0.77 -4.11
N ALA A 133 7.15 1.50 -4.27
CA ALA A 133 6.43 2.09 -3.16
C ALA A 133 5.68 1.01 -2.36
N GLY A 134 5.94 0.92 -1.04
CA GLY A 134 5.34 -0.09 -0.16
C GLY A 134 3.98 0.27 0.43
N ASP A 135 3.35 1.35 -0.03
CA ASP A 135 2.16 1.94 0.57
C ASP A 135 0.98 2.14 -0.41
N HIS A 136 1.01 1.45 -1.55
CA HIS A 136 -0.08 1.38 -2.53
C HIS A 136 -0.70 -0.02 -2.58
N ILE A 137 -1.95 -0.11 -3.03
CA ILE A 137 -2.69 -1.37 -3.17
C ILE A 137 -2.95 -1.62 -4.66
N TYR A 138 -2.32 -2.65 -5.23
CA TYR A 138 -2.41 -3.01 -6.66
C TYR A 138 -1.87 -4.42 -6.92
N LYS A 139 -2.21 -4.99 -8.08
CA LYS A 139 -1.63 -6.25 -8.60
C LYS A 139 -0.90 -5.98 -9.92
N MET A 140 0.37 -6.34 -10.03
CA MET A 140 1.20 -6.06 -11.21
C MET A 140 2.26 -7.14 -11.40
N ASP A 141 2.44 -7.58 -12.64
CA ASP A 141 3.55 -8.45 -13.05
C ASP A 141 4.75 -7.61 -13.51
N TYR A 142 5.80 -7.59 -12.70
CA TYR A 142 6.99 -6.79 -12.96
C TYR A 142 7.88 -7.35 -14.07
N GLU A 143 7.71 -8.62 -14.46
CA GLU A 143 8.48 -9.22 -15.56
C GLU A 143 8.23 -8.47 -16.88
N LEU A 144 7.00 -8.00 -17.12
CA LEU A 144 6.66 -7.22 -18.31
C LEU A 144 7.34 -5.84 -18.32
N MET A 145 7.48 -5.23 -17.14
CA MET A 145 8.19 -3.95 -17.00
C MET A 145 9.71 -4.12 -17.15
N LEU A 146 10.27 -5.22 -16.63
CA LEU A 146 11.68 -5.59 -16.83
C LEU A 146 11.98 -5.83 -18.32
N GLN A 147 11.10 -6.54 -19.04
CA GLN A 147 11.25 -6.77 -20.47
C GLN A 147 11.27 -5.46 -21.25
N GLN A 148 10.32 -4.56 -21.00
CA GLN A 148 10.33 -3.24 -21.64
C GLN A 148 11.60 -2.44 -21.32
N HIS A 149 12.10 -2.52 -20.08
CA HIS A 149 13.33 -1.82 -19.69
C HIS A 149 14.52 -2.24 -20.56
N VAL A 150 14.72 -3.55 -20.71
CA VAL A 150 15.80 -4.11 -21.54
C VAL A 150 15.58 -3.82 -23.03
N ASP A 151 14.37 -4.08 -23.55
CA ASP A 151 14.05 -3.91 -24.98
C ASP A 151 14.15 -2.46 -25.43
N SER A 152 13.80 -1.51 -24.56
CA SER A 152 13.88 -0.08 -24.86
C SER A 152 15.30 0.48 -24.71
N GLY A 153 16.20 -0.22 -24.01
CA GLY A 153 17.52 0.31 -23.62
C GLY A 153 17.41 1.59 -22.79
N ALA A 154 16.35 1.74 -22.00
CA ALA A 154 16.17 2.90 -21.14
C ALA A 154 17.14 2.83 -19.94
N GLN A 155 17.58 3.99 -19.46
CA GLN A 155 18.34 4.06 -18.21
C GLN A 155 17.42 3.92 -16.99
N VAL A 156 16.17 4.34 -17.13
CA VAL A 156 15.10 4.07 -16.18
C VAL A 156 13.78 3.83 -16.89
N THR A 157 13.02 2.86 -16.41
CA THR A 157 11.62 2.67 -16.80
C THR A 157 10.72 2.98 -15.61
N ILE A 158 9.65 3.76 -15.81
CA ILE A 158 8.79 4.28 -14.73
C ILE A 158 7.35 3.82 -14.92
N GLY A 159 6.80 3.12 -13.93
CA GLY A 159 5.40 2.67 -13.93
C GLY A 159 4.46 3.86 -13.80
N CYS A 160 3.51 3.99 -14.72
CA CYS A 160 2.60 5.12 -14.83
C CYS A 160 1.14 4.67 -14.94
N LEU A 161 0.26 5.37 -14.21
CA LEU A 161 -1.19 5.26 -14.33
C LEU A 161 -1.70 6.25 -15.37
N GLU A 162 -2.67 5.82 -16.17
CA GLU A 162 -3.46 6.72 -16.99
C GLU A 162 -4.63 7.23 -16.16
N VAL A 163 -4.62 8.52 -15.84
CA VAL A 163 -5.65 9.16 -15.02
C VAL A 163 -6.21 10.38 -15.73
N PRO A 164 -7.49 10.73 -15.51
CA PRO A 164 -8.03 12.00 -15.98
C PRO A 164 -7.17 13.18 -15.52
N ARG A 165 -6.94 14.17 -16.38
CA ARG A 165 -6.05 15.30 -16.06
C ARG A 165 -6.41 16.04 -14.77
N MET A 166 -7.69 16.13 -14.43
CA MET A 166 -8.11 16.78 -13.19
C MET A 166 -7.60 16.04 -11.94
N GLU A 167 -7.61 14.71 -11.97
CA GLU A 167 -7.09 13.85 -10.89
C GLU A 167 -5.56 13.86 -10.84
N ALA A 168 -4.90 13.99 -12.00
CA ALA A 168 -3.44 14.00 -12.13
C ALA A 168 -2.76 15.18 -11.41
N THR A 169 -3.49 16.24 -11.08
CA THR A 169 -2.98 17.41 -10.34
C THR A 169 -2.37 17.07 -8.97
N GLY A 170 -2.80 15.94 -8.37
CA GLY A 170 -2.27 15.45 -7.09
C GLY A 170 -0.98 14.64 -7.17
N PHE A 171 -0.48 14.34 -8.38
CA PHE A 171 0.59 13.38 -8.65
C PHE A 171 1.83 14.02 -9.27
N GLY A 172 2.95 13.28 -9.27
CA GLY A 172 4.06 13.55 -10.18
C GLY A 172 3.71 13.05 -11.59
N VAL A 173 3.63 13.96 -12.55
CA VAL A 173 3.14 13.69 -13.91
C VAL A 173 4.30 13.61 -14.90
N MET A 174 4.28 12.57 -15.73
CA MET A 174 5.25 12.33 -16.80
C MET A 174 4.71 12.93 -18.10
N HIS A 175 5.41 13.91 -18.66
CA HIS A 175 5.18 14.36 -20.03
C HIS A 175 5.92 13.40 -20.96
N VAL A 176 5.20 12.79 -21.90
CA VAL A 176 5.74 11.79 -22.81
C VAL A 176 5.59 12.21 -24.27
N ASP A 177 6.44 11.65 -25.13
CA ASP A 177 6.29 11.68 -26.58
C ASP A 177 5.44 10.51 -27.13
N ASP A 178 5.31 10.40 -28.45
CA ASP A 178 4.53 9.35 -29.13
C ASP A 178 5.06 7.92 -28.90
N LYS A 179 6.25 7.76 -28.29
CA LYS A 179 6.89 6.47 -28.01
C LYS A 179 7.00 6.20 -26.51
N ASP A 180 6.23 6.91 -25.70
CA ASP A 180 6.28 6.86 -24.24
C ASP A 180 7.66 7.22 -23.64
N GLN A 181 8.53 7.91 -24.40
CA GLN A 181 9.75 8.47 -23.83
C GLN A 181 9.40 9.71 -23.02
N ILE A 182 9.91 9.77 -21.79
CA ILE A 182 9.61 10.86 -20.86
C ILE A 182 10.50 12.04 -21.20
N ILE A 183 9.88 13.16 -21.59
CA ILE A 183 10.55 14.41 -21.97
C ILE A 183 10.57 15.44 -20.85
N ALA A 184 9.64 15.35 -19.90
CA ALA A 184 9.62 16.19 -18.71
C ALA A 184 8.91 15.48 -17.56
N PHE A 185 9.33 15.78 -16.34
CA PHE A 185 8.63 15.39 -15.11
C PHE A 185 8.16 16.65 -14.38
N VAL A 186 6.89 16.69 -14.01
CA VAL A 186 6.30 17.83 -13.32
C VAL A 186 5.60 17.33 -12.06
N GLU A 187 6.08 17.76 -10.89
CA GLU A 187 5.48 17.41 -9.61
C GLU A 187 4.24 18.27 -9.34
N LYS A 188 3.07 17.64 -9.22
CA LYS A 188 1.76 18.27 -8.91
C LYS A 188 1.42 19.49 -9.78
N PRO A 189 1.38 19.32 -11.10
CA PRO A 189 1.05 20.41 -12.01
C PRO A 189 -0.40 20.85 -11.83
N ALA A 190 -0.64 22.17 -11.82
CA ALA A 190 -1.99 22.72 -11.88
C ALA A 190 -2.70 22.39 -13.21
N ASP A 191 -1.93 22.29 -14.30
CA ASP A 191 -2.40 21.87 -15.62
C ASP A 191 -1.52 20.70 -16.13
N PRO A 192 -1.89 19.44 -15.84
CA PRO A 192 -1.06 18.29 -16.16
C PRO A 192 -0.87 18.10 -17.66
N PRO A 193 0.33 17.77 -18.17
CA PRO A 193 0.51 17.49 -19.60
C PRO A 193 -0.32 16.27 -20.02
N GLY A 194 -1.04 16.39 -21.12
CA GLY A 194 -1.85 15.30 -21.69
C GLY A 194 -0.99 14.29 -22.46
N ILE A 195 -1.52 13.09 -22.64
CA ILE A 195 -0.87 12.04 -23.44
C ILE A 195 -1.01 12.39 -24.94
N PRO A 196 0.03 12.26 -25.76
CA PRO A 196 -0.09 12.41 -27.21
C PRO A 196 -1.15 11.45 -27.78
N GLY A 197 -2.12 12.00 -28.53
CA GLY A 197 -3.27 11.26 -29.04
C GLY A 197 -4.40 11.00 -28.04
N ASN A 198 -4.22 11.30 -26.75
CA ASN A 198 -5.26 11.23 -25.71
C ASN A 198 -5.13 12.38 -24.69
N PRO A 199 -5.49 13.62 -25.08
CA PRO A 199 -5.18 14.82 -24.31
C PRO A 199 -6.03 15.00 -23.04
N ASP A 200 -7.06 14.17 -22.81
CA ASP A 200 -7.90 14.24 -21.60
C ASP A 200 -7.30 13.45 -20.42
N PHE A 201 -6.28 12.63 -20.70
CA PHE A 201 -5.59 11.79 -19.73
C PHE A 201 -4.12 12.20 -19.61
N ALA A 202 -3.56 12.00 -18.41
CA ALA A 202 -2.16 12.21 -18.11
C ALA A 202 -1.54 10.94 -17.51
N LEU A 203 -0.21 10.84 -17.58
CA LEU A 203 0.55 9.75 -16.97
C LEU A 203 1.04 10.15 -15.57
N ALA A 204 0.40 9.59 -14.55
CA ALA A 204 0.81 9.79 -13.15
C ALA A 204 1.79 8.69 -12.72
N SER A 205 2.93 9.09 -12.15
CA SER A 205 3.93 8.16 -11.61
C SER A 205 3.37 7.34 -10.45
N MET A 206 3.63 6.04 -10.48
CA MET A 206 3.26 5.10 -9.40
C MET A 206 4.31 5.01 -8.28
N GLY A 207 5.48 5.64 -8.47
CA GLY A 207 6.64 5.39 -7.61
C GLY A 207 7.26 4.01 -7.81
N ILE A 208 7.17 3.46 -9.04
CA ILE A 208 7.73 2.16 -9.44
C ILE A 208 8.80 2.42 -10.50
N TYR A 209 10.03 2.00 -10.25
CA TYR A 209 11.16 2.29 -11.12
C TYR A 209 11.98 1.04 -11.39
N VAL A 210 12.37 0.81 -12.65
CA VAL A 210 13.28 -0.27 -13.04
C VAL A 210 14.58 0.32 -13.56
N PHE A 211 15.69 -0.24 -13.09
CA PHE A 211 17.05 0.14 -13.45
C PHE A 211 17.93 -1.08 -13.66
N HIS A 212 18.96 -0.95 -14.50
CA HIS A 212 20.17 -1.74 -14.32
C HIS A 212 20.86 -1.36 -13.00
N THR A 213 21.22 -2.35 -12.19
CA THR A 213 21.80 -2.16 -10.84
C THR A 213 23.02 -1.25 -10.89
N LYS A 214 23.97 -1.53 -11.81
CA LYS A 214 25.21 -0.75 -11.95
C LYS A 214 24.94 0.74 -12.16
N PHE A 215 24.03 1.05 -13.09
CA PHE A 215 23.65 2.44 -13.37
C PHE A 215 23.02 3.11 -12.15
N LEU A 216 22.14 2.42 -11.43
CA LEU A 216 21.52 2.94 -10.22
C LEU A 216 22.56 3.21 -9.12
N MET A 217 23.52 2.30 -8.89
CA MET A 217 24.55 2.49 -7.85
C MET A 217 25.42 3.72 -8.15
N ASP A 218 25.86 3.88 -9.40
CA ASP A 218 26.66 5.05 -9.83
C ASP A 218 25.86 6.35 -9.66
N LEU A 219 24.57 6.31 -9.99
CA LEU A 219 23.65 7.44 -9.86
C LEU A 219 23.43 7.84 -8.40
N LEU A 220 23.25 6.87 -7.49
CA LEU A 220 23.07 7.11 -6.06
C LEU A 220 24.35 7.65 -5.41
N ARG A 221 25.53 7.15 -5.81
CA ARG A 221 26.82 7.70 -5.35
C ARG A 221 27.00 9.14 -5.79
N ARG A 222 26.63 9.46 -7.04
CA ARG A 222 26.65 10.84 -7.53
C ARG A 222 25.69 11.71 -6.73
N ASP A 223 24.46 11.23 -6.51
CA ASP A 223 23.47 11.93 -5.72
C ASP A 223 24.04 12.25 -4.34
N ALA A 224 24.45 11.25 -3.56
CA ALA A 224 25.00 11.42 -2.20
C ALA A 224 26.16 12.42 -2.10
N ALA A 225 26.97 12.58 -3.16
CA ALA A 225 28.06 13.56 -3.22
C ALA A 225 27.60 15.01 -3.50
N ASP A 226 26.36 15.22 -3.97
CA ASP A 226 25.77 16.53 -4.24
C ASP A 226 25.11 17.11 -2.97
N PRO A 227 25.63 18.18 -2.36
CA PRO A 227 25.04 18.77 -1.15
C PRO A 227 23.68 19.46 -1.37
N THR A 228 23.26 19.67 -2.62
CA THR A 228 22.02 20.38 -2.97
C THR A 228 20.82 19.44 -3.17
N SER A 229 21.08 18.14 -3.33
CA SER A 229 20.05 17.13 -3.53
C SER A 229 19.24 16.90 -2.25
N SER A 230 17.93 16.66 -2.42
CA SER A 230 17.03 16.27 -1.34
C SER A 230 16.99 14.75 -1.09
N ARG A 231 17.86 13.99 -1.76
CA ARG A 231 18.01 12.54 -1.64
C ARG A 231 16.75 11.74 -1.98
N ASP A 232 15.92 12.23 -2.89
CA ASP A 232 14.65 11.61 -3.24
C ASP A 232 14.60 11.17 -4.70
N PHE A 233 13.98 10.01 -4.94
CA PHE A 233 13.81 9.52 -6.31
C PHE A 233 12.99 10.48 -7.18
N GLY A 234 11.84 10.95 -6.67
CA GLY A 234 10.93 11.79 -7.44
C GLY A 234 11.46 13.21 -7.65
N LYS A 235 12.24 13.74 -6.70
CA LYS A 235 12.72 15.14 -6.76
C LYS A 235 14.10 15.31 -7.37
N ASP A 236 14.98 14.33 -7.21
CA ASP A 236 16.39 14.47 -7.57
C ASP A 236 16.80 13.46 -8.66
N ILE A 237 16.57 12.17 -8.41
CA ILE A 237 17.07 11.09 -9.29
C ILE A 237 16.36 11.05 -10.64
N ILE A 238 15.02 10.96 -10.63
CA ILE A 238 14.22 10.85 -11.84
C ILE A 238 14.32 12.11 -12.71
N PRO A 239 14.15 13.34 -12.17
CA PRO A 239 14.29 14.55 -12.97
C PRO A 239 15.68 14.67 -13.63
N TYR A 240 16.73 14.25 -12.94
CA TYR A 240 18.07 14.23 -13.52
C TYR A 240 18.16 13.32 -14.75
N ILE A 241 17.61 12.10 -14.70
CA ILE A 241 17.66 11.16 -15.82
C ILE A 241 16.79 11.65 -16.98
N VAL A 242 15.61 12.21 -16.69
CA VAL A 242 14.75 12.80 -17.72
C VAL A 242 15.46 13.91 -18.48
N GLN A 243 16.26 14.73 -17.79
CA GLN A 243 17.00 15.83 -18.42
C GLN A 243 18.28 15.37 -19.15
N ASN A 244 19.01 14.41 -18.60
CA ASN A 244 20.38 14.08 -19.05
C ASN A 244 20.51 12.70 -19.71
N GLY A 245 19.41 11.98 -19.88
CA GLY A 245 19.43 10.57 -20.23
C GLY A 245 18.15 10.09 -20.90
N LYS A 246 17.88 8.79 -20.78
CA LYS A 246 16.72 8.13 -21.38
C LYS A 246 15.82 7.53 -20.30
N ALA A 247 14.69 8.18 -20.06
CA ALA A 247 13.61 7.68 -19.22
C ALA A 247 12.41 7.28 -20.09
N VAL A 248 11.78 6.14 -19.79
CA VAL A 248 10.63 5.61 -20.54
C VAL A 248 9.49 5.31 -19.57
N ALA A 249 8.26 5.68 -19.96
CA ALA A 249 7.06 5.33 -19.21
C ALA A 249 6.61 3.90 -19.55
N HIS A 250 6.21 3.17 -18.51
CA HIS A 250 5.55 1.87 -18.61
C HIS A 250 4.09 2.03 -18.19
N ARG A 251 3.15 1.72 -19.09
CA ARG A 251 1.71 1.82 -18.82
C ARG A 251 1.29 0.73 -17.85
N PHE A 252 0.67 1.09 -16.72
CA PHE A 252 0.17 0.13 -15.74
C PHE A 252 -0.78 -0.91 -16.35
N ASN A 253 -1.64 -0.49 -17.29
CA ASN A 253 -2.56 -1.40 -17.98
C ASN A 253 -1.86 -2.54 -18.74
N ALA A 254 -0.59 -2.38 -19.12
CA ALA A 254 0.17 -3.41 -19.82
C ALA A 254 0.63 -4.55 -18.90
N SER A 255 0.72 -4.30 -17.58
CA SER A 255 1.25 -5.25 -16.59
C SER A 255 0.35 -5.47 -15.38
N CYS A 256 -0.76 -4.74 -15.27
CA CYS A 256 -1.76 -4.96 -14.25
C CYS A 256 -2.31 -6.38 -14.36
N VAL A 257 -2.24 -7.13 -13.26
CA VAL A 257 -2.83 -8.47 -13.21
C VAL A 257 -4.28 -8.31 -12.80
N ARG A 258 -5.17 -8.43 -13.79
CA ARG A 258 -6.61 -8.23 -13.62
C ARG A 258 -7.33 -9.58 -13.60
N SER A 259 -8.08 -9.84 -12.54
CA SER A 259 -9.00 -10.98 -12.47
C SER A 259 -10.13 -10.83 -13.50
N ASN A 260 -10.74 -11.94 -13.91
CA ASN A 260 -11.93 -11.93 -14.77
C ASN A 260 -13.13 -11.18 -14.15
N PHE A 261 -13.11 -10.96 -12.84
CA PHE A 261 -14.16 -10.24 -12.11
C PHE A 261 -13.85 -8.75 -11.91
N GLU A 262 -12.64 -8.30 -12.26
CA GLU A 262 -12.23 -6.89 -12.17
C GLU A 262 -12.45 -6.19 -13.52
N ARG A 263 -13.19 -5.08 -13.53
CA ARG A 263 -13.54 -4.37 -14.77
C ARG A 263 -12.39 -3.52 -15.30
N GLU A 264 -11.64 -2.93 -14.39
CA GLU A 264 -10.57 -1.95 -14.67
C GLU A 264 -9.32 -2.31 -13.88
N ALA A 265 -8.20 -1.67 -14.23
CA ALA A 265 -6.96 -1.87 -13.51
C ALA A 265 -7.04 -1.27 -12.10
N TYR A 266 -6.90 -2.11 -11.07
CA TYR A 266 -7.07 -1.67 -9.68
C TYR A 266 -5.77 -1.12 -9.11
N TRP A 267 -5.80 0.17 -8.72
CA TRP A 267 -4.75 0.82 -7.96
C TRP A 267 -5.33 1.82 -6.97
N ARG A 268 -4.85 1.84 -5.72
CA ARG A 268 -5.26 2.82 -4.71
C ARG A 268 -4.09 3.31 -3.84
N ASP A 269 -3.99 4.64 -3.66
CA ASP A 269 -3.05 5.30 -2.72
C ASP A 269 -3.52 5.22 -1.25
N VAL A 270 -4.82 5.01 -1.00
CA VAL A 270 -5.44 5.02 0.36
C VAL A 270 -4.82 6.08 1.30
N GLY A 271 -4.61 7.29 0.77
CA GLY A 271 -3.85 8.33 1.46
C GLY A 271 -4.65 9.12 2.50
N THR A 272 -5.99 9.11 2.42
CA THR A 272 -6.90 9.79 3.35
C THR A 272 -7.79 8.79 4.07
N ILE A 273 -8.42 9.20 5.18
CA ILE A 273 -9.37 8.36 5.92
C ILE A 273 -10.53 7.92 5.02
N ASP A 274 -11.06 8.82 4.20
CA ASP A 274 -12.14 8.50 3.25
C ASP A 274 -11.70 7.46 2.23
N ALA A 275 -10.55 7.66 1.58
CA ALA A 275 -10.04 6.71 0.58
C ALA A 275 -9.74 5.33 1.20
N TYR A 276 -9.20 5.32 2.42
CA TYR A 276 -8.95 4.09 3.16
C TYR A 276 -10.26 3.35 3.52
N TRP A 277 -11.25 4.08 4.04
CA TRP A 277 -12.56 3.53 4.37
C TRP A 277 -13.25 2.99 3.11
N GLN A 278 -13.29 3.79 2.05
CA GLN A 278 -13.94 3.45 0.78
C GLN A 278 -13.35 2.17 0.20
N ALA A 279 -12.03 2.09 0.07
CA ALA A 279 -11.36 0.91 -0.51
C ALA A 279 -11.60 -0.39 0.30
N ASN A 280 -11.82 -0.32 1.61
CA ASN A 280 -12.19 -1.49 2.41
C ASN A 280 -13.68 -1.82 2.29
N ILE A 281 -14.56 -0.82 2.31
CA ILE A 281 -16.01 -1.04 2.22
C ILE A 281 -16.43 -1.51 0.83
N ASP A 282 -15.74 -1.11 -0.23
CA ASP A 282 -16.01 -1.57 -1.60
C ASP A 282 -15.89 -3.08 -1.76
N LEU A 283 -15.05 -3.73 -0.94
CA LEU A 283 -14.92 -5.18 -0.90
C LEU A 283 -16.20 -5.89 -0.41
N THR A 284 -17.14 -5.16 0.19
CA THR A 284 -18.45 -5.70 0.60
C THR A 284 -19.51 -5.66 -0.50
N HIS A 285 -19.20 -5.03 -1.64
CA HIS A 285 -20.07 -5.02 -2.80
C HIS A 285 -20.23 -6.42 -3.41
N ILE A 286 -21.33 -6.63 -4.13
CA ILE A 286 -21.60 -7.90 -4.83
C ILE A 286 -20.52 -8.18 -5.87
N THR A 287 -20.09 -7.15 -6.59
CA THR A 287 -18.99 -7.19 -7.56
C THR A 287 -17.97 -6.12 -7.17
N PRO A 288 -17.00 -6.44 -6.30
CA PRO A 288 -15.99 -5.48 -5.86
C PRO A 288 -15.02 -5.14 -7.00
N GLU A 289 -14.42 -3.96 -6.94
CA GLU A 289 -13.41 -3.51 -7.91
C GLU A 289 -12.07 -4.25 -7.77
N LEU A 290 -11.81 -4.80 -6.58
CA LEU A 290 -10.67 -5.67 -6.29
C LEU A 290 -11.21 -7.07 -5.95
N ASP A 291 -10.78 -8.05 -6.73
CA ASP A 291 -11.09 -9.45 -6.50
C ASP A 291 -10.06 -10.07 -5.55
N ILE A 292 -10.45 -10.19 -4.28
CA ILE A 292 -9.64 -10.82 -3.22
C ILE A 292 -9.77 -12.35 -3.20
N TYR A 293 -10.62 -12.93 -4.07
CA TYR A 293 -10.81 -14.38 -4.22
C TYR A 293 -9.99 -14.96 -5.38
N ASP A 294 -9.33 -14.11 -6.17
CA ASP A 294 -8.41 -14.51 -7.22
C ASP A 294 -7.27 -15.36 -6.65
N SER A 295 -7.11 -16.56 -7.21
CA SER A 295 -6.06 -17.52 -6.84
C SER A 295 -4.94 -17.60 -7.86
N SER A 296 -5.07 -16.90 -9.00
CA SER A 296 -4.03 -16.83 -10.02
C SER A 296 -2.90 -15.88 -9.62
N TRP A 297 -3.21 -14.85 -8.82
CA TRP A 297 -2.26 -13.89 -8.29
C TRP A 297 -2.45 -13.67 -6.78
N PRO A 298 -2.08 -14.65 -5.94
CA PRO A 298 -2.39 -14.64 -4.53
C PRO A 298 -1.64 -13.53 -3.78
N ILE A 299 -2.32 -12.89 -2.82
CA ILE A 299 -1.68 -11.97 -1.88
C ILE A 299 -1.32 -12.74 -0.61
N TRP A 300 -0.02 -12.92 -0.39
CA TRP A 300 0.52 -13.56 0.81
C TRP A 300 0.54 -12.58 1.98
N THR A 301 0.29 -13.06 3.19
CA THR A 301 0.36 -12.25 4.41
C THR A 301 0.64 -13.12 5.64
N PHE A 302 0.91 -12.48 6.78
CA PHE A 302 0.94 -13.16 8.06
C PHE A 302 -0.47 -13.54 8.51
N ALA A 303 -0.73 -14.84 8.67
CA ALA A 303 -1.97 -15.36 9.22
C ALA A 303 -1.69 -16.43 10.28
N GLU A 304 -2.50 -16.44 11.33
CA GLU A 304 -2.51 -17.49 12.36
C GLU A 304 -3.71 -18.40 12.15
N ILE A 305 -3.62 -19.66 12.61
CA ILE A 305 -4.80 -20.51 12.72
C ILE A 305 -5.72 -19.91 13.78
N LYS A 306 -6.94 -19.55 13.38
CA LYS A 306 -7.94 -18.90 14.22
C LYS A 306 -9.27 -19.67 14.16
N PRO A 307 -10.09 -19.60 15.23
CA PRO A 307 -11.45 -20.15 15.20
C PRO A 307 -12.28 -19.59 14.03
N PRO A 308 -13.34 -20.30 13.60
CA PRO A 308 -14.28 -19.74 12.62
C PRO A 308 -15.01 -18.52 13.19
N ALA A 309 -15.59 -17.71 12.30
CA ALA A 309 -16.54 -16.69 12.71
C ALA A 309 -17.77 -17.35 13.36
N LYS A 310 -18.23 -16.81 14.49
CA LYS A 310 -19.37 -17.33 15.26
C LYS A 310 -20.48 -16.30 15.32
N PHE A 311 -21.68 -16.71 14.93
CA PHE A 311 -22.91 -15.91 15.01
C PHE A 311 -23.84 -16.58 16.03
N VAL A 312 -24.34 -15.82 17.00
CA VAL A 312 -25.23 -16.34 18.06
C VAL A 312 -26.33 -15.35 18.42
N HIS A 313 -27.37 -15.88 19.08
CA HIS A 313 -28.67 -15.26 19.34
C HIS A 313 -29.54 -15.14 18.10
N ASP A 314 -30.80 -15.51 18.27
CA ASP A 314 -31.90 -15.38 17.30
C ASP A 314 -33.21 -15.39 18.09
N ASP A 315 -33.30 -14.48 19.07
CA ASP A 315 -34.50 -14.24 19.86
C ASP A 315 -35.22 -12.98 19.34
N GLU A 316 -36.44 -12.72 19.80
CA GLU A 316 -37.26 -11.60 19.31
C GLU A 316 -36.57 -10.22 19.43
N ASN A 317 -35.62 -10.08 20.37
CA ASN A 317 -34.99 -8.80 20.67
C ASN A 317 -33.61 -8.64 20.02
N ARG A 318 -32.96 -9.74 19.65
CA ARG A 318 -31.61 -9.72 19.06
C ARG A 318 -31.30 -10.92 18.20
N ARG A 319 -30.58 -10.64 17.12
CA ARG A 319 -30.03 -11.63 16.21
C ARG A 319 -28.58 -11.28 15.88
N GLY A 320 -27.68 -12.26 16.01
CA GLY A 320 -26.31 -12.11 15.53
C GLY A 320 -26.26 -12.42 14.03
N SER A 321 -26.11 -11.40 13.18
CA SER A 321 -26.09 -11.59 11.72
C SER A 321 -25.27 -10.53 11.00
N ALA A 322 -24.77 -10.88 9.81
CA ALA A 322 -24.05 -9.96 8.93
C ALA A 322 -24.64 -9.99 7.51
N ILE A 323 -24.97 -8.81 6.97
CA ILE A 323 -25.56 -8.63 5.64
C ILE A 323 -24.64 -7.73 4.83
N SER A 324 -24.35 -8.12 3.58
CA SER A 324 -23.42 -7.41 2.68
C SER A 324 -22.11 -7.05 3.41
N SER A 325 -21.51 -8.01 4.10
CA SER A 325 -20.41 -7.77 5.03
C SER A 325 -19.36 -8.86 4.93
N LEU A 326 -18.11 -8.51 5.21
CA LEU A 326 -17.00 -9.45 5.28
C LEU A 326 -16.56 -9.61 6.74
N VAL A 327 -16.53 -10.85 7.23
CA VAL A 327 -16.21 -11.17 8.62
C VAL A 327 -15.05 -12.17 8.66
N SER A 328 -13.95 -11.76 9.28
CA SER A 328 -12.75 -12.59 9.43
C SER A 328 -12.91 -13.66 10.51
N GLY A 329 -11.90 -14.54 10.63
CA GLY A 329 -11.83 -15.55 11.69
C GLY A 329 -11.69 -14.95 13.09
N ASP A 330 -11.94 -15.77 14.11
CA ASP A 330 -11.96 -15.36 15.52
C ASP A 330 -12.92 -14.19 15.78
N CYS A 331 -13.97 -14.02 14.98
CA CYS A 331 -15.01 -13.03 15.25
C CYS A 331 -16.19 -13.67 15.98
N ILE A 332 -16.74 -12.99 16.99
CA ILE A 332 -17.98 -13.42 17.65
C ILE A 332 -19.01 -12.29 17.54
N ILE A 333 -20.07 -12.56 16.80
CA ILE A 333 -21.19 -11.65 16.58
C ILE A 333 -22.35 -12.14 17.45
N SER A 334 -22.47 -11.55 18.64
CA SER A 334 -23.35 -12.01 19.71
C SER A 334 -24.59 -11.12 19.83
N GLY A 335 -25.64 -11.41 19.04
CA GLY A 335 -26.86 -10.61 19.03
C GLY A 335 -26.67 -9.20 18.46
N ALA A 336 -25.64 -9.00 17.65
CA ALA A 336 -25.32 -7.75 16.97
C ALA A 336 -25.72 -7.81 15.48
N SER A 337 -26.16 -6.67 14.94
CA SER A 337 -26.54 -6.55 13.53
C SER A 337 -25.45 -5.82 12.74
N LEU A 338 -24.85 -6.50 11.77
CA LEU A 338 -23.85 -5.92 10.87
C LEU A 338 -24.44 -5.72 9.48
N ASN A 339 -24.24 -4.53 8.91
CA ASN A 339 -24.61 -4.19 7.54
C ASN A 339 -23.47 -3.45 6.84
N ARG A 340 -23.16 -3.78 5.58
CA ARG A 340 -22.14 -3.09 4.78
C ARG A 340 -20.85 -2.83 5.58
N SER A 341 -20.30 -3.87 6.21
CA SER A 341 -19.22 -3.72 7.20
C SER A 341 -18.09 -4.73 6.95
N MET A 342 -16.86 -4.32 7.23
CA MET A 342 -15.66 -5.16 7.15
C MET A 342 -15.07 -5.36 8.54
N LEU A 343 -15.09 -6.59 9.04
CA LEU A 343 -14.52 -6.96 10.33
C LEU A 343 -13.24 -7.77 10.14
N PHE A 344 -12.14 -7.23 10.66
CA PHE A 344 -10.87 -7.91 10.75
C PHE A 344 -10.88 -8.96 11.88
N THR A 345 -9.82 -9.77 11.93
CA THR A 345 -9.70 -10.88 12.89
C THR A 345 -9.87 -10.45 14.35
N GLY A 346 -10.59 -11.26 15.14
CA GLY A 346 -10.66 -11.09 16.60
C GLY A 346 -11.75 -10.17 17.11
N VAL A 347 -12.65 -9.67 16.26
CA VAL A 347 -13.70 -8.71 16.69
C VAL A 347 -14.74 -9.38 17.60
N ARG A 348 -15.21 -8.64 18.61
CA ARG A 348 -16.29 -9.06 19.51
C ARG A 348 -17.42 -8.04 19.43
N ALA A 349 -18.55 -8.39 18.82
CA ALA A 349 -19.72 -7.52 18.77
C ALA A 349 -20.82 -8.03 19.71
N ASN A 350 -21.19 -7.23 20.71
CA ASN A 350 -22.12 -7.64 21.76
C ASN A 350 -23.57 -7.27 21.46
N SER A 351 -24.48 -7.79 22.27
CA SER A 351 -25.92 -7.75 21.99
C SER A 351 -26.47 -6.36 21.84
N TYR A 352 -27.45 -6.24 20.93
CA TYR A 352 -28.15 -5.00 20.61
C TYR A 352 -27.28 -3.94 19.91
N SER A 353 -25.99 -4.22 19.68
CA SER A 353 -25.14 -3.32 18.90
C SER A 353 -25.44 -3.41 17.41
N ARG A 354 -25.20 -2.30 16.71
CA ARG A 354 -25.43 -2.15 15.27
C ARG A 354 -24.23 -1.48 14.62
N LEU A 355 -23.73 -2.07 13.53
CA LEU A 355 -22.65 -1.53 12.71
C LEU A 355 -23.12 -1.38 11.26
N GLU A 356 -22.96 -0.19 10.69
CA GLU A 356 -23.34 0.12 9.31
C GLU A 356 -22.24 0.93 8.61
N GLY A 357 -21.74 0.45 7.47
CA GLY A 357 -20.64 1.17 6.79
C GLY A 357 -19.38 1.22 7.65
N ALA A 358 -19.08 0.15 8.41
CA ALA A 358 -18.00 0.17 9.41
C ALA A 358 -16.79 -0.66 8.95
N VAL A 359 -15.60 -0.08 9.03
CA VAL A 359 -14.32 -0.79 8.90
C VAL A 359 -13.75 -1.00 10.30
N VAL A 360 -13.71 -2.25 10.76
CA VAL A 360 -13.40 -2.59 12.16
C VAL A 360 -12.11 -3.38 12.23
N LEU A 361 -11.04 -2.73 12.69
CA LEU A 361 -9.70 -3.31 12.74
C LEU A 361 -9.55 -4.44 13.78
N PRO A 362 -8.42 -5.19 13.75
CA PRO A 362 -8.30 -6.40 14.56
C PRO A 362 -8.51 -6.18 16.06
N ASN A 363 -9.13 -7.16 16.71
CA ASN A 363 -9.35 -7.25 18.15
C ASN A 363 -10.18 -6.10 18.76
N VAL A 364 -11.06 -5.47 17.98
CA VAL A 364 -12.01 -4.47 18.52
C VAL A 364 -13.12 -5.15 19.31
N MET A 365 -13.55 -4.52 20.40
CA MET A 365 -14.71 -4.92 21.19
C MET A 365 -15.81 -3.87 21.06
N ILE A 366 -17.03 -4.29 20.71
CA ILE A 366 -18.20 -3.43 20.61
C ILE A 366 -19.13 -3.71 21.79
N GLY A 367 -19.31 -2.73 22.67
CA GLY A 367 -20.21 -2.80 23.82
C GLY A 367 -21.67 -3.02 23.42
N ARG A 368 -22.49 -3.46 24.38
CA ARG A 368 -23.93 -3.62 24.14
C ARG A 368 -24.57 -2.30 23.76
N HIS A 369 -25.63 -2.34 22.96
CA HIS A 369 -26.41 -1.16 22.55
C HIS A 369 -25.64 -0.07 21.77
N ALA A 370 -24.37 -0.26 21.42
CA ALA A 370 -23.64 0.70 20.60
C ALA A 370 -24.19 0.75 19.17
N ASN A 371 -24.31 1.93 18.58
CA ASN A 371 -24.78 2.14 17.21
C ASN A 371 -23.76 2.98 16.43
N LEU A 372 -23.00 2.35 15.53
CA LEU A 372 -21.90 3.01 14.82
C LEU A 372 -22.13 2.98 13.32
N LYS A 373 -22.14 4.17 12.70
CA LYS A 373 -22.34 4.35 11.26
C LYS A 373 -21.19 5.12 10.62
N ASN A 374 -20.73 4.67 9.45
CA ASN A 374 -19.67 5.32 8.67
C ASN A 374 -18.39 5.56 9.47
N VAL A 375 -17.86 4.49 10.07
CA VAL A 375 -16.71 4.56 10.97
C VAL A 375 -15.52 3.73 10.49
N VAL A 376 -14.33 4.16 10.87
CA VAL A 376 -13.12 3.33 10.93
C VAL A 376 -12.75 3.18 12.40
N ILE A 377 -12.72 1.97 12.92
CA ILE A 377 -12.38 1.70 14.33
C ILE A 377 -10.97 1.13 14.38
N ASP A 378 -10.04 1.81 15.06
CA ASP A 378 -8.63 1.36 15.14
C ASP A 378 -8.48 0.04 15.91
N SER A 379 -7.36 -0.65 15.70
CA SER A 379 -7.08 -1.95 16.29
C SER A 379 -7.13 -1.90 17.82
N ARG A 380 -7.77 -2.90 18.44
CA ARG A 380 -7.90 -3.07 19.90
C ARG A 380 -8.73 -2.00 20.62
N VAL A 381 -9.50 -1.18 19.90
CA VAL A 381 -10.42 -0.24 20.53
C VAL A 381 -11.54 -1.00 21.25
N VAL A 382 -11.87 -0.56 22.45
CA VAL A 382 -13.05 -1.00 23.21
C VAL A 382 -14.10 0.08 23.12
N ILE A 383 -15.14 -0.15 22.32
CA ILE A 383 -16.29 0.75 22.23
C ILE A 383 -17.18 0.53 23.46
N PRO A 384 -17.47 1.59 24.23
CA PRO A 384 -18.30 1.51 25.42
C PRO A 384 -19.76 1.19 25.08
N GLU A 385 -20.49 0.69 26.07
CA GLU A 385 -21.92 0.37 25.90
C GLU A 385 -22.72 1.63 25.59
N GLY A 386 -23.69 1.51 24.68
CA GLY A 386 -24.58 2.60 24.29
C GLY A 386 -23.95 3.72 23.47
N LEU A 387 -22.66 3.65 23.09
CA LEU A 387 -22.06 4.69 22.26
C LEU A 387 -22.74 4.78 20.89
N VAL A 388 -23.12 6.00 20.51
CA VAL A 388 -23.70 6.33 19.21
C VAL A 388 -22.70 7.17 18.41
N VAL A 389 -22.46 6.79 17.15
CA VAL A 389 -21.63 7.52 16.19
C VAL A 389 -22.27 7.46 14.81
N GLY A 390 -22.27 8.59 14.09
CA GLY A 390 -22.88 8.74 12.77
C GLY A 390 -24.34 9.20 12.80
N GLU A 391 -24.79 9.78 13.92
CA GLU A 391 -26.12 10.40 14.09
C GLU A 391 -26.06 11.92 14.28
N ASP A 392 -25.08 12.44 15.05
CA ASP A 392 -24.88 13.87 15.29
C ASP A 392 -23.49 14.29 14.77
N PRO A 393 -23.41 14.91 13.58
CA PRO A 393 -22.14 15.33 12.97
C PRO A 393 -21.28 16.24 13.85
N GLU A 394 -21.89 17.14 14.63
CA GLU A 394 -21.17 18.09 15.47
C GLU A 394 -20.61 17.42 16.72
N LEU A 395 -21.37 16.52 17.32
CA LEU A 395 -20.93 15.73 18.47
C LEU A 395 -19.84 14.74 18.04
N ASP A 396 -20.02 14.08 16.91
CA ASP A 396 -19.04 13.15 16.35
C ASP A 396 -17.72 13.85 16.02
N ALA A 397 -17.76 15.05 15.43
CA ALA A 397 -16.56 15.86 15.16
C ALA A 397 -15.88 16.37 16.43
N ARG A 398 -16.63 16.60 17.52
CA ARG A 398 -16.07 16.95 18.84
C ARG A 398 -15.36 15.76 19.50
N ARG A 399 -15.89 14.55 19.32
CA ARG A 399 -15.41 13.33 19.98
C ARG A 399 -14.30 12.62 19.20
N PHE A 400 -14.36 12.64 17.87
CA PHE A 400 -13.54 11.80 17.00
C PHE A 400 -12.95 12.56 15.81
N ARG A 401 -12.04 11.90 15.09
CA ARG A 401 -11.55 12.39 13.80
C ARG A 401 -12.64 12.18 12.75
N ARG A 402 -13.41 13.21 12.43
CA ARG A 402 -14.41 13.20 11.36
C ARG A 402 -13.83 13.79 10.06
N SER A 403 -13.98 13.07 8.94
CA SER A 403 -13.63 13.58 7.61
C SER A 403 -14.71 14.52 7.05
N GLU A 404 -14.42 15.17 5.93
CA GLU A 404 -15.38 16.03 5.22
C GLU A 404 -16.60 15.23 4.72
N ASN A 405 -16.41 13.99 4.28
CA ASN A 405 -17.51 13.10 3.86
C ASN A 405 -18.20 12.40 5.05
N GLY A 406 -17.85 12.76 6.28
CA GLY A 406 -18.50 12.27 7.49
C GLY A 406 -18.06 10.90 7.98
N ILE A 407 -16.88 10.42 7.56
CA ILE A 407 -16.29 9.21 8.09
C ILE A 407 -15.60 9.51 9.42
N CYS A 408 -15.94 8.78 10.48
CA CYS A 408 -15.33 8.93 11.80
C CYS A 408 -14.26 7.87 12.05
N LEU A 409 -13.00 8.30 12.18
CA LEU A 409 -11.93 7.47 12.75
C LEU A 409 -12.00 7.51 14.28
N ILE A 410 -12.15 6.34 14.89
CA ILE A 410 -12.21 6.13 16.33
C ILE A 410 -10.95 5.42 16.81
N THR A 411 -10.29 5.99 17.82
CA THR A 411 -9.10 5.41 18.45
C THR A 411 -9.28 5.30 19.96
N GLN A 412 -8.50 4.43 20.61
CA GLN A 412 -8.61 4.25 22.07
C GLN A 412 -8.36 5.55 22.84
N PRO A 413 -7.34 6.37 22.51
CA PRO A 413 -7.14 7.67 23.16
C PRO A 413 -8.30 8.67 22.97
N MET A 414 -9.15 8.51 21.96
CA MET A 414 -10.37 9.32 21.81
C MET A 414 -11.46 8.80 22.75
N ILE A 415 -11.64 7.48 22.84
CA ILE A 415 -12.57 6.84 23.78
C ILE A 415 -12.21 7.17 25.24
N ASP A 416 -10.92 7.10 25.60
CA ASP A 416 -10.44 7.37 26.96
C ASP A 416 -10.73 8.82 27.43
N LYS A 417 -10.95 9.74 26.48
CA LYS A 417 -11.30 11.14 26.77
C LYS A 417 -12.80 11.39 26.85
N LEU A 418 -13.62 10.40 26.50
CA LEU A 418 -15.07 10.52 26.66
C LEU A 418 -15.38 10.40 28.14
N GLU A 419 -16.01 11.44 28.70
CA GLU A 419 -16.66 11.37 30.00
C GLU A 419 -17.95 10.57 29.80
N LEU A 420 -17.92 9.28 30.11
CA LEU A 420 -19.02 8.32 29.92
C LEU A 420 -19.57 7.81 31.23
#